data_AF-A0A967SY11-F1
#
_entry.id   AF-A0A967SY11-F1
#
_cell.length_a   1.000
_cell.length_b   1.000
_cell.length_c   1.000
_cell.angle_alpha   90.00
_cell.angle_beta   90.00
_cell.angle_gamma   90.00
#
_symmetry.space_group_name_H-M   'P 1'
#
loop_
_entity.id
_entity.type
_entity.pdbx_description
1 polymer ?
#
loop_
_entity_poly.entity_id
_entity_poly.type
_entity_poly.pdbx_seq_one_letter_code
_entity_poly.pdbx_strand_id
1 'polypeptide(L)' 'HEVDGAGVIGLQPTIEPDAEHEYNSFCVLKSYRGSMRGYYTMERRDGKLIKVRIPEFLLTSHLLN' A
#
# COMPACT_ATOMS: atom_id res chain seq x y z
N HIS A 1 10.12 -1.05 -10.01
CA HIS A 1 10.11 -2.39 -9.40
C HIS A 1 8.67 -2.77 -9.12
N GLU A 2 8.36 -4.06 -9.14
CA GLU A 2 7.06 -4.59 -8.72
C GLU A 2 7.27 -5.37 -7.42
N VAL A 3 6.33 -5.23 -6.49
CA VAL A 3 6.32 -5.93 -5.20
C VAL A 3 4.91 -6.48 -5.02
N ASP A 4 4.82 -7.78 -4.79
CA ASP A 4 3.59 -8.50 -4.50
C ASP A 4 3.85 -9.46 -3.34
N GLY A 5 2.87 -9.62 -2.46
CA GLY A 5 3.02 -10.42 -1.25
C GLY A 5 1.77 -10.43 -0.39
N ALA A 6 1.71 -11.41 0.52
CA ALA A 6 0.57 -11.57 1.40
C ALA A 6 0.56 -10.53 2.53
N GLY A 7 -0.54 -9.80 2.63
CA GLY A 7 -0.76 -8.83 3.71
C GLY A 7 0.09 -7.56 3.61
N VAL A 8 0.11 -6.80 4.69
CA VAL A 8 0.92 -5.59 4.89
C VAL A 8 1.72 -5.76 6.16
N ILE A 9 3.03 -5.50 6.15
CA ILE A 9 3.91 -5.64 7.31
C ILE A 9 3.81 -6.99 8.06
N GLY A 10 3.44 -8.07 7.36
CA GLY A 10 3.22 -9.40 7.93
C GLY A 10 1.82 -9.64 8.51
N LEU A 11 0.89 -8.69 8.36
CA LEU A 11 -0.48 -8.75 8.87
C LEU A 11 -1.50 -8.85 7.73
N GLN A 12 -2.61 -9.54 7.98
CA GLN A 12 -3.81 -9.55 7.14
C GLN A 12 -4.99 -9.03 7.97
N PRO A 13 -5.15 -7.70 8.06
CA PRO A 13 -6.16 -7.10 8.93
C PRO A 13 -7.57 -7.27 8.37
N THR A 14 -8.52 -7.58 9.24
CA THR A 14 -9.96 -7.43 8.96
C THR A 14 -10.36 -5.99 9.29
N ILE A 15 -10.94 -5.28 8.31
CA ILE A 15 -11.44 -3.92 8.50
C ILE A 15 -12.96 -3.98 8.62
N GLU A 16 -13.46 -3.74 9.82
CA GLU A 16 -14.89 -3.65 10.09
C GLU A 16 -15.49 -2.32 9.59
N PRO A 17 -16.82 -2.22 9.41
CA PRO A 17 -17.46 -0.94 9.12
C PRO A 17 -17.03 0.12 10.14
N ASP A 18 -16.74 1.33 9.65
CA ASP A 18 -16.27 2.49 10.41
C ASP A 18 -14.92 2.29 11.15
N ALA A 19 -14.23 1.17 10.95
CA ALA A 19 -12.89 0.94 11.46
C ALA A 19 -11.82 1.35 10.44
N GLU A 20 -10.62 1.65 10.96
CA GLU A 20 -9.45 1.98 10.17
C GLU A 20 -8.26 1.08 10.55
N HIS A 21 -7.36 0.88 9.60
CA HIS A 21 -6.09 0.22 9.83
C HIS A 21 -4.96 1.07 9.25
N GLU A 22 -4.08 1.54 10.13
CA GLU A 22 -2.92 2.36 9.76
C GLU A 22 -1.63 1.57 9.98
N TYR A 23 -0.69 1.71 9.05
CA TYR A 23 0.61 1.08 9.14
C TYR A 23 1.68 1.93 8.45
N ASN A 24 2.94 1.70 8.81
CA ASN A 24 4.09 2.38 8.22
C ASN A 24 5.07 1.36 7.61
N SER A 25 5.64 1.70 6.47
CA SER A 25 6.66 0.91 5.77
C SER A 25 7.64 1.85 5.07
N PHE A 26 8.64 1.31 4.38
CA PHE A 26 9.65 2.11 3.67
C PHE A 26 10.09 1.46 2.36
N CYS A 27 10.58 2.28 1.44
CA CYS A 27 11.19 1.84 0.19
C CYS A 27 12.47 2.64 -0.05
N VAL A 28 13.55 1.96 -0.48
CA VAL A 28 14.81 2.61 -0.82
C VAL A 28 14.83 2.91 -2.32
N LEU A 29 14.93 4.19 -2.69
CA LEU A 29 15.08 4.62 -4.08
C LEU A 29 16.55 4.91 -4.39
N LYS A 30 16.98 4.56 -5.61
CA LYS A 30 18.29 4.95 -6.16
C LYS A 30 18.30 6.35 -6.77
N SER A 31 17.15 7.03 -6.79
CA SER A 31 16.94 8.37 -7.36
C SER A 31 16.35 9.31 -6.31
N TYR A 32 16.57 10.62 -6.49
CA TYR A 32 15.99 11.65 -5.61
C TYR A 32 14.48 11.84 -5.77
N ARG A 33 13.89 11.30 -6.85
CA ARG A 33 12.45 11.34 -7.14
C ARG A 33 11.96 9.98 -7.63
N GLY A 34 10.73 9.65 -7.28
CA GLY A 34 10.02 8.46 -7.77
C GLY A 34 8.52 8.57 -7.53
N SER A 35 7.79 7.51 -7.84
CA SER A 35 6.38 7.37 -7.50
C SER A 35 6.05 5.93 -7.13
N MET A 36 4.95 5.76 -6.39
CA MET A 36 4.39 4.45 -6.05
C MET A 36 2.90 4.44 -6.38
N ARG A 37 2.42 3.29 -6.85
CA ARG A 37 1.00 3.00 -7.09
C ARG A 37 0.76 1.51 -6.96
N GLY A 38 -0.47 1.10 -6.70
CA GLY A 38 -0.80 -0.32 -6.59
C GLY A 38 -2.25 -0.56 -6.18
N TYR A 39 -2.50 -1.71 -5.58
CA TYR A 39 -3.78 -2.05 -4.99
C TYR A 39 -3.60 -3.08 -3.88
N TYR A 40 -4.57 -3.15 -2.97
CA TYR A 40 -4.77 -4.31 -2.11
C TYR A 40 -5.79 -5.24 -2.74
N THR A 41 -5.53 -6.54 -2.69
CA THR A 41 -6.57 -7.54 -2.88
C THR A 41 -7.23 -7.78 -1.53
N MET A 42 -8.51 -7.43 -1.41
CA MET A 42 -9.29 -7.63 -0.19
C MET A 42 -10.34 -8.71 -0.41
N GLU A 43 -10.57 -9.54 0.60
CA GLU A 43 -11.67 -10.49 0.63
C GLU A 43 -12.87 -9.88 1.36
N ARG A 44 -14.04 -9.93 0.74
CA ARG A 44 -15.30 -9.53 1.35
C ARG A 44 -15.87 -10.69 2.19
N ARG A 45 -16.80 -10.38 3.09
CA ARG A 45 -17.52 -11.40 3.88
C ARG A 45 -18.24 -12.46 3.03
N ASP A 46 -18.57 -12.17 1.78
CA ASP A 46 -19.16 -13.13 0.83
C ASP A 46 -18.11 -13.96 0.06
N GLY A 47 -16.84 -13.93 0.47
CA GLY A 47 -15.71 -14.64 -0.14
C GLY A 47 -15.22 -14.05 -1.46
N LYS A 48 -15.82 -12.95 -1.93
CA LYS A 48 -15.37 -12.31 -3.17
C LYS A 48 -14.13 -11.48 -2.95
N LEU A 49 -13.19 -11.59 -3.88
CA LEU A 49 -12.02 -10.74 -3.93
C LEU A 49 -12.31 -9.45 -4.69
N ILE A 50 -11.90 -8.32 -4.12
CA ILE A 50 -11.97 -7.00 -4.73
C ILE A 50 -10.57 -6.36 -4.71
N LYS A 51 -10.31 -5.47 -5.68
CA LYS A 51 -9.10 -4.66 -5.71
C LYS A 51 -9.40 -3.26 -5.19
N VAL A 52 -8.75 -2.87 -4.11
CA VAL A 52 -8.82 -1.50 -3.57
C VAL A 52 -7.58 -0.75 -4.01
N ARG A 53 -7.77 0.30 -4.82
CA ARG A 53 -6.68 1.03 -5.47
C ARG A 53 -5.91 1.88 -4.47
N ILE A 54 -4.58 1.78 -4.51
CA ILE A 54 -3.66 2.75 -3.93
C ILE A 54 -3.35 3.79 -5.02
N PRO A 55 -3.79 5.05 -4.87
CA PRO A 55 -3.50 6.09 -5.85
C PRO A 55 -2.00 6.30 -6.05
N GLU A 56 -1.61 6.82 -7.22
CA GLU A 56 -0.22 7.18 -7.44
C GLU A 56 0.17 8.37 -6.55
N PHE A 57 1.27 8.24 -5.81
CA PHE A 57 1.85 9.32 -5.01
C PHE A 57 3.34 9.46 -5.28
N LEU A 58 3.85 10.69 -5.14
CA LEU A 58 5.25 11.02 -5.41
C LEU A 58 6.11 10.80 -4.17
N LEU A 59 7.33 10.32 -4.41
CA LEU A 59 8.40 10.21 -3.43
C LEU A 59 9.48 11.22 -3.82
N THR A 60 9.76 12.18 -2.95
CA THR A 60 10.77 13.23 -3.19
C THR A 60 11.73 13.33 -2.01
N SER A 61 13.03 13.27 -2.30
CA SER A 61 14.05 13.53 -1.30
C SER A 61 14.01 14.99 -0.85
N HIS A 62 14.13 15.23 0.46
CA HIS A 62 14.26 16.57 1.02
C HIS A 62 15.52 17.31 0.55
N LEU A 63 16.51 16.60 -0.01
CA LEU A 63 17.72 17.20 -0.59
C LEU A 63 17.45 18.02 -1.87
N LEU A 64 16.23 17.95 -2.42
CA LEU A 64 15.79 18.74 -3.57
C LEU A 64 15.00 20.00 -3.18
N ASN A 65 14.84 20.28 -1.89
CA ASN A 65 14.15 21.46 -1.36
C ASN A 65 15.11 22.62 -1.12
#